data_AF-Q0AZX8-F1
#
_entry.id   AF-Q0AZX8-F1
#
_cell.length_a   1.000
_cell.length_b   1.000
_cell.length_c   1.000
_cell.angle_alpha   90.00
_cell.angle_beta   90.00
_cell.angle_gamma   90.00
#
_symmetry.space_group_name_H-M   'P 1'
#
loop_
_entity.id
_entity.type
_entity.pdbx_description
1 polymer ?
#
loop_
_entity_poly.entity_id
_entity_poly.type
_entity_poly.pdbx_seq_one_letter_code
_entity_poly.pdbx_strand_id
1 'polypeptide(L)'
;MAYSDWPLILDNYRSVQDSPDLFFFWQEELRLRQLGRNLEKSPARVVLRQPEELDFLLRSLYFSGQQPQFFNILLQNMYLTFVLQWLLDSPRYVLEAFLDYLPWYLSSNRIKKRNLLFLIQIYQESFKDKFRAIINTLDAEACGYIAARTASPDLRELIQLREEELEQSRKENYYAIKRELYKNNLYPSIFGDKIELFVQAIDSIEATSPEHFTEPYGAPRFSSLLETAELVFQCGWPEDSLAILLDVYEDYQQKNRLVKVLDDENIYRQFHKVLRRVIPVYSILFGLPDCLNRAKNIYQQAFPRILPDSASLQYLAVYESVLAGLNAVLQHPQWEIIIKASPIQKQRPSEPPLLLANEADSGISPQRWIELQGLIEQKMASLPHEAFITLEYLRFLQLYFDLDIEQQLAQRLMAGYLALWKWLPSSLFMNPYLLEQLGPLLPASERAEAQKILTFLDDYDKQGLNNELCFRPELFRKKAKSTLREILIGQFSGVW
;
A
#
# COMPACT_ATOMS: atom_id res chain seq x y z
N MET A 1 -10.27 -53.27 -23.62
CA MET A 1 -9.47 -52.46 -22.66
C MET A 1 -10.36 -51.33 -22.17
N ALA A 2 -10.46 -51.13 -20.86
CA ALA A 2 -11.24 -50.02 -20.31
C ALA A 2 -10.45 -48.71 -20.55
N TYR A 3 -11.06 -47.76 -21.28
CA TYR A 3 -10.48 -46.45 -21.49
C TYR A 3 -10.67 -45.63 -20.22
N SER A 4 -9.60 -45.45 -19.44
CA SER A 4 -9.67 -44.79 -18.13
C SER A 4 -9.14 -43.35 -18.14
N ASP A 5 -8.47 -42.90 -19.20
CA ASP A 5 -7.98 -41.52 -19.33
C ASP A 5 -7.74 -41.07 -20.78
N TRP A 6 -7.46 -39.77 -20.95
CA TRP A 6 -7.15 -39.13 -22.22
C TRP A 6 -5.84 -39.60 -22.88
N PRO A 7 -4.71 -39.79 -22.16
CA PRO A 7 -3.50 -40.39 -22.72
C PRO A 7 -3.76 -41.68 -23.50
N LEU A 8 -4.54 -42.62 -22.95
CA LEU A 8 -4.83 -43.88 -23.61
C LEU A 8 -5.72 -43.69 -24.86
N ILE A 9 -6.66 -42.75 -24.84
CA ILE A 9 -7.48 -42.42 -26.01
C ILE A 9 -6.63 -41.84 -27.14
N LEU A 10 -5.69 -40.95 -26.82
CA LEU A 10 -4.77 -40.38 -27.80
C LEU A 10 -3.79 -41.41 -28.36
N ASP A 11 -3.28 -42.34 -27.53
CA ASP A 11 -2.43 -43.44 -28.01
C ASP A 11 -3.18 -44.36 -28.99
N ASN A 12 -4.46 -44.64 -28.73
CA ASN A 12 -5.27 -45.41 -29.67
C ASN A 12 -5.60 -44.61 -30.94
N TYR A 13 -5.87 -43.31 -30.83
CA TYR A 13 -6.05 -42.45 -32.01
C TYR A 13 -4.82 -42.48 -32.92
N ARG A 14 -3.61 -42.35 -32.34
CA ARG A 14 -2.34 -42.47 -33.08
C ARG A 14 -2.23 -43.79 -33.82
N SER A 15 -2.63 -44.90 -33.18
CA SER A 15 -2.54 -46.23 -33.80
C SER A 15 -3.48 -46.44 -34.99
N VAL A 16 -4.54 -45.64 -35.09
CA VAL A 16 -5.56 -45.78 -36.14
C VAL A 16 -5.41 -44.71 -37.24
N GLN A 17 -4.70 -43.61 -36.97
CA GLN A 17 -4.54 -42.48 -37.88
C GLN A 17 -3.92 -42.86 -39.24
N ASP A 18 -2.99 -43.81 -39.26
CA ASP A 18 -2.33 -44.28 -40.49
C ASP A 18 -3.08 -45.45 -41.17
N SER A 19 -4.33 -45.73 -40.78
CA SER A 19 -5.13 -46.80 -41.38
C SER A 19 -5.40 -46.52 -42.87
N PRO A 20 -5.07 -47.45 -43.78
CA PRO A 20 -5.39 -47.31 -45.20
C PRO A 20 -6.90 -47.42 -45.48
N ASP A 21 -7.68 -47.96 -44.54
CA ASP A 21 -9.15 -48.00 -44.62
C ASP A 21 -9.75 -46.77 -43.93
N LEU A 22 -10.34 -45.90 -44.76
CA LEU A 22 -10.99 -44.65 -44.34
C LEU A 22 -12.25 -44.89 -43.51
N PHE A 23 -13.03 -45.92 -43.83
CA PHE A 23 -14.26 -46.22 -43.10
C PHE A 23 -13.95 -46.77 -41.71
N PHE A 24 -12.95 -47.65 -41.62
CA PHE A 24 -12.43 -48.13 -40.35
C PHE A 24 -11.90 -46.98 -39.48
N PHE A 25 -11.11 -46.07 -40.07
CA PHE A 25 -10.61 -44.88 -39.36
C PHE A 25 -11.75 -44.03 -38.80
N TRP A 26 -12.77 -43.69 -39.60
CA TRP A 26 -13.90 -42.87 -39.13
C TRP A 26 -14.72 -43.55 -38.03
N GLN A 27 -14.94 -44.87 -38.14
CA GLN A 27 -15.68 -45.63 -37.13
C GLN A 27 -14.95 -45.63 -35.79
N GLU A 28 -13.64 -45.89 -35.82
CA GLU A 28 -12.81 -45.90 -34.62
C GLU A 28 -12.60 -44.49 -34.04
N GLU A 29 -12.40 -43.48 -34.87
CA GLU A 29 -12.33 -42.08 -34.43
C GLU A 29 -13.63 -41.69 -33.71
N LEU A 30 -14.80 -41.99 -34.27
CA LEU A 30 -16.08 -41.69 -33.64
C LEU A 30 -16.24 -42.42 -32.30
N ARG A 31 -15.84 -43.69 -32.22
CA ARG A 31 -15.85 -44.48 -30.98
C ARG A 31 -14.95 -43.85 -29.92
N LEU A 32 -13.74 -43.43 -30.28
CA LEU A 32 -12.79 -42.77 -29.39
C LEU A 32 -13.32 -41.41 -28.91
N ARG A 33 -13.97 -40.62 -29.77
CA ARG A 33 -14.62 -39.35 -29.38
C ARG A 33 -15.73 -39.57 -28.35
N GLN A 34 -16.58 -40.58 -28.56
CA GLN A 34 -17.64 -40.92 -27.61
C GLN A 34 -17.08 -41.35 -26.25
N LEU A 35 -16.02 -42.15 -26.25
CA LEU A 35 -15.33 -42.54 -25.02
C LEU A 35 -14.76 -41.33 -24.28
N GLY A 36 -14.09 -40.42 -24.98
CA GLY A 36 -13.52 -39.22 -24.39
C GLY A 36 -14.56 -38.32 -23.73
N ARG A 37 -15.74 -38.16 -24.36
CA ARG A 37 -16.85 -37.36 -23.82
C ARG A 37 -17.46 -37.95 -22.55
N ASN A 38 -17.41 -39.27 -22.39
CA ASN A 38 -18.01 -40.00 -21.27
C ASN A 38 -17.04 -40.20 -20.09
N LEU A 39 -15.83 -39.61 -20.13
CA LEU A 39 -14.91 -39.67 -19.00
C LEU A 39 -15.44 -38.82 -17.83
N GLU A 40 -15.72 -39.47 -16.69
CA GLU A 40 -16.24 -38.82 -15.47
C GLU A 40 -15.20 -37.94 -14.76
N LYS A 41 -13.90 -38.13 -15.05
CA LYS A 41 -12.79 -37.43 -14.38
C LYS A 41 -12.17 -36.39 -15.30
N SER A 42 -11.84 -35.24 -14.72
CA SER A 42 -11.02 -34.22 -15.38
C SER A 42 -9.71 -34.84 -15.92
N PRO A 43 -9.23 -34.42 -17.10
CA PRO A 43 -8.05 -35.02 -17.72
C PRO A 43 -6.84 -34.98 -16.79
N ALA A 44 -6.16 -36.11 -16.61
CA ALA A 44 -4.76 -36.12 -16.18
C ALA A 44 -3.91 -35.32 -17.18
N ARG A 45 -2.71 -34.89 -16.79
CA ARG A 45 -1.82 -34.06 -17.63
C ARG A 45 -1.64 -34.68 -19.02
N VAL A 46 -2.31 -34.12 -20.03
CA VAL A 46 -2.31 -34.62 -21.41
C VAL A 46 -1.12 -34.01 -22.14
N VAL A 47 -0.28 -34.83 -22.77
CA VAL A 47 0.84 -34.36 -23.58
C VAL A 47 0.55 -34.64 -25.04
N LEU A 48 0.49 -33.57 -25.83
CA LEU A 48 0.23 -33.64 -27.27
C LEU A 48 1.53 -33.91 -28.04
N ARG A 49 1.44 -34.71 -29.10
CA ARG A 49 2.62 -35.05 -29.94
C ARG A 49 2.55 -34.48 -31.36
N GLN A 50 1.34 -34.23 -31.87
CA GLN A 50 1.14 -33.83 -33.26
C GLN A 50 -0.12 -32.95 -33.42
N PRO A 51 -0.23 -32.15 -34.50
CA PRO A 51 -1.35 -31.25 -34.73
C PRO A 51 -2.71 -31.95 -34.86
N GLU A 52 -2.75 -33.15 -35.43
CA GLU A 52 -4.01 -33.88 -35.71
C GLU A 52 -4.72 -34.32 -34.42
N GLU A 53 -3.97 -34.42 -33.31
CA GLU A 53 -4.55 -34.65 -31.98
C GLU A 53 -5.37 -33.45 -31.50
N LEU A 54 -4.99 -32.21 -31.87
CA LEU A 54 -5.75 -31.01 -31.52
C LEU A 54 -7.08 -30.97 -32.27
N ASP A 55 -7.09 -31.34 -33.55
CA ASP A 55 -8.33 -31.45 -34.33
C ASP A 55 -9.25 -32.52 -33.76
N PHE A 56 -8.69 -33.67 -33.38
CA PHE A 56 -9.43 -34.72 -32.71
C PHE A 56 -10.02 -34.24 -31.37
N LEU A 57 -9.24 -33.53 -30.55
CA LEU A 57 -9.69 -32.98 -29.27
C LEU A 57 -10.75 -31.89 -29.45
N LEU A 58 -10.61 -31.01 -30.45
CA LEU A 58 -11.60 -30.00 -30.80
C LEU A 58 -12.94 -30.69 -31.15
N ARG A 59 -12.91 -31.69 -32.04
CA ARG A 59 -14.10 -32.49 -32.40
C ARG A 59 -14.69 -33.27 -31.21
N SER A 60 -13.84 -33.66 -30.25
CA SER A 60 -14.24 -34.44 -29.08
C SER A 60 -14.91 -33.58 -28.01
N LEU A 61 -14.27 -32.46 -27.63
CA LEU A 61 -14.54 -31.70 -26.41
C LEU A 61 -15.19 -30.34 -26.66
N TYR A 62 -14.75 -29.60 -27.68
CA TYR A 62 -15.18 -28.22 -27.90
C TYR A 62 -16.67 -28.14 -28.27
N PHE A 63 -17.12 -29.02 -29.18
CA PHE A 63 -18.52 -29.06 -29.62
C PHE A 63 -19.45 -29.87 -28.70
N SER A 64 -18.92 -30.53 -27.66
CA SER A 64 -19.71 -31.34 -26.72
C SER A 64 -20.06 -30.61 -25.43
N GLY A 65 -19.87 -29.29 -25.37
CA GLY A 65 -20.09 -28.48 -24.16
C GLY A 65 -18.97 -28.61 -23.11
N GLN A 66 -17.88 -29.31 -23.42
CA GLN A 66 -16.72 -29.48 -22.53
C GLN A 66 -15.55 -28.54 -22.93
N GLN A 67 -15.88 -27.33 -23.42
CA GLN A 67 -14.91 -26.33 -23.88
C GLN A 67 -13.81 -25.99 -22.84
N PRO A 68 -14.10 -25.85 -21.53
CA PRO A 68 -13.06 -25.58 -20.53
C PRO A 68 -12.00 -26.70 -20.47
N GLN A 69 -12.40 -27.96 -20.65
CA GLN A 69 -11.46 -29.08 -20.64
C GLN A 69 -10.54 -29.05 -21.85
N PHE A 70 -11.08 -28.70 -23.03
CA PHE A 70 -10.29 -28.49 -24.24
C PHE A 70 -9.24 -27.39 -24.05
N PHE A 71 -9.65 -26.22 -23.55
CA PHE A 71 -8.73 -25.10 -23.33
C PHE A 71 -7.69 -25.39 -22.24
N ASN A 72 -8.02 -26.18 -21.21
CA ASN A 72 -7.05 -26.64 -20.22
C ASN A 72 -5.95 -27.52 -20.84
N ILE A 73 -6.32 -28.47 -21.70
CA ILE A 73 -5.35 -29.31 -22.41
C ILE A 73 -4.47 -28.45 -23.33
N LEU A 74 -5.09 -27.49 -24.03
CA LEU A 74 -4.37 -26.56 -24.90
C LEU A 74 -3.32 -25.77 -24.08
N LEU A 75 -3.72 -25.17 -22.95
CA LEU A 75 -2.86 -24.41 -22.04
C LEU A 75 -1.68 -25.21 -21.50
N GLN A 76 -1.89 -26.49 -21.16
CA GLN A 76 -0.84 -27.38 -20.70
C GLN A 76 0.25 -27.62 -21.75
N ASN A 77 -0.06 -27.42 -23.03
CA ASN A 77 0.81 -27.73 -24.16
C ASN A 77 1.26 -26.49 -24.96
N MET A 78 0.99 -25.27 -24.48
CA MET A 78 1.38 -24.01 -25.15
C MET A 78 2.89 -23.80 -25.28
N TYR A 79 3.72 -24.61 -24.61
CA TYR A 79 5.17 -24.61 -24.79
C TYR A 79 5.60 -25.27 -26.12
N LEU A 80 4.70 -25.97 -26.80
CA LEU A 80 4.94 -26.63 -28.09
C LEU A 80 4.58 -25.68 -29.23
N THR A 81 5.52 -25.43 -30.13
CA THR A 81 5.33 -24.49 -31.26
C THR A 81 4.16 -24.88 -32.17
N PHE A 82 3.94 -26.18 -32.42
CA PHE A 82 2.83 -26.62 -33.27
C PHE A 82 1.46 -26.32 -32.65
N VAL A 83 1.35 -26.28 -31.33
CA VAL A 83 0.08 -25.95 -30.63
C VAL A 83 -0.23 -24.47 -30.80
N LEU A 84 0.79 -23.62 -30.68
CA LEU A 84 0.67 -22.18 -30.91
C LEU A 84 0.26 -21.88 -32.35
N GLN A 85 0.94 -22.52 -33.31
CA GLN A 85 0.65 -22.35 -34.72
C GLN A 85 -0.77 -22.83 -35.05
N TRP A 86 -1.16 -24.00 -34.54
CA TRP A 86 -2.52 -24.52 -34.73
C TRP A 86 -3.59 -23.58 -34.16
N LEU A 87 -3.35 -22.98 -32.99
CA LEU A 87 -4.29 -22.02 -32.40
C LEU A 87 -4.41 -20.73 -33.23
N LEU A 88 -3.29 -20.24 -33.76
CA LEU A 88 -3.27 -19.06 -34.65
C LEU A 88 -3.97 -19.32 -35.99
N ASP A 89 -3.81 -20.54 -36.53
CA ASP A 89 -4.44 -20.97 -37.78
C ASP A 89 -5.90 -21.45 -37.58
N SER A 90 -6.34 -21.57 -36.33
CA SER A 90 -7.69 -22.03 -36.00
C SER A 90 -8.76 -21.00 -36.43
N PRO A 91 -10.01 -21.45 -36.63
CA PRO A 91 -11.11 -20.52 -36.89
C PRO A 91 -11.21 -19.44 -35.81
N ARG A 92 -11.45 -18.19 -36.23
CA ARG A 92 -11.47 -17.02 -35.33
C ARG A 92 -12.32 -17.19 -34.08
N TYR A 93 -13.44 -17.90 -34.18
CA TYR A 93 -14.32 -18.17 -33.03
C TYR A 93 -13.66 -19.04 -31.95
N VAL A 94 -12.76 -19.96 -32.31
CA VAL A 94 -12.02 -20.81 -31.34
C VAL A 94 -11.00 -19.96 -30.61
N LEU A 95 -10.25 -19.13 -31.34
CA LEU A 95 -9.27 -18.22 -30.79
C LEU A 95 -9.92 -17.20 -29.85
N GLU A 96 -11.03 -16.58 -30.26
CA GLU A 96 -11.75 -15.62 -29.42
C GLU A 96 -12.31 -16.27 -28.15
N ALA A 97 -12.91 -17.46 -28.26
CA ALA A 97 -13.40 -18.20 -27.10
C ALA A 97 -12.26 -18.63 -26.16
N PHE A 98 -11.09 -18.94 -26.71
CA PHE A 98 -9.89 -19.21 -25.91
C PHE A 98 -9.44 -17.96 -25.15
N LEU A 99 -9.37 -16.81 -25.81
CA LEU A 99 -8.98 -15.55 -25.17
C LEU A 99 -9.97 -15.12 -24.09
N ASP A 100 -11.28 -15.35 -24.27
CA ASP A 100 -12.30 -15.08 -23.26
C ASP A 100 -12.22 -16.02 -22.05
N TYR A 101 -11.72 -17.23 -22.24
CA TYR A 101 -11.53 -18.22 -21.18
C TYR A 101 -10.32 -17.91 -20.28
N LEU A 102 -9.27 -17.30 -20.85
CA LEU A 102 -7.99 -17.07 -20.16
C LEU A 102 -8.10 -16.30 -18.83
N PRO A 103 -8.85 -15.19 -18.70
CA PRO A 103 -8.96 -14.46 -17.43
C PRO A 103 -9.48 -15.33 -16.28
N TRP A 104 -10.48 -16.17 -16.55
CA TRP A 104 -11.04 -17.09 -15.56
C TRP A 104 -10.01 -18.14 -15.13
N TYR A 105 -9.27 -18.70 -16.10
CA TYR A 105 -8.26 -19.71 -15.82
C TYR A 105 -7.07 -19.15 -15.03
N LEU A 106 -6.60 -17.95 -15.39
CA LEU A 106 -5.48 -17.25 -14.74
C LEU A 106 -5.79 -16.80 -13.32
N SER A 107 -7.02 -16.35 -13.07
CA SER A 107 -7.47 -15.97 -11.72
C SER A 107 -7.63 -17.18 -10.80
N SER A 108 -8.00 -18.34 -11.35
CA SER A 108 -8.26 -19.57 -10.58
C SER A 108 -7.01 -20.43 -10.34
N ASN A 109 -5.95 -20.28 -11.17
CA ASN A 109 -4.77 -21.14 -11.12
C ASN A 109 -3.47 -20.33 -11.05
N ARG A 110 -2.57 -20.68 -10.11
CA ARG A 110 -1.21 -20.10 -10.07
C ARG A 110 -0.34 -20.65 -11.19
N ILE A 111 -0.22 -19.90 -12.28
CA ILE A 111 0.66 -20.25 -13.41
C ILE A 111 2.07 -19.68 -13.21
N LYS A 112 3.10 -20.45 -13.54
CA LYS A 112 4.49 -19.95 -13.55
C LYS A 112 4.68 -18.93 -14.67
N LYS A 113 5.30 -17.78 -14.39
CA LYS A 113 5.59 -16.69 -15.35
C LYS A 113 6.17 -17.12 -16.70
N ARG A 114 7.00 -18.18 -16.73
CA ARG A 114 7.57 -18.74 -17.98
C ARG A 114 6.51 -19.26 -18.95
N ASN A 115 5.41 -19.80 -18.43
CA ASN A 115 4.34 -20.39 -19.23
C ASN A 115 3.38 -19.33 -19.80
N LEU A 116 3.61 -18.03 -19.56
CA LEU A 116 2.79 -16.94 -20.08
C LEU A 116 3.37 -16.32 -21.36
N LEU A 117 4.53 -16.77 -21.84
CA LEU A 117 5.19 -16.21 -23.03
C LEU A 117 4.39 -16.39 -24.32
N PHE A 118 3.48 -17.36 -24.38
CA PHE A 118 2.58 -17.52 -25.51
C PHE A 118 1.71 -16.29 -25.78
N LEU A 119 1.41 -15.49 -24.74
CA LEU A 119 0.62 -14.27 -24.87
C LEU A 119 1.28 -13.27 -25.82
N ILE A 120 2.62 -13.24 -25.86
CA ILE A 120 3.38 -12.36 -26.77
C ILE A 120 3.18 -12.80 -28.22
N GLN A 121 3.12 -14.11 -28.47
CA GLN A 121 3.02 -14.68 -29.82
C GLN A 121 1.60 -14.64 -30.39
N ILE A 122 0.58 -14.66 -29.52
CA ILE A 122 -0.83 -14.64 -29.91
C ILE A 122 -1.39 -13.21 -30.00
N TYR A 123 -0.68 -12.22 -29.45
CA TYR A 123 -1.12 -10.84 -29.47
C TYR A 123 -1.32 -10.33 -30.90
N GLN A 124 -2.53 -9.83 -31.16
CA GLN A 124 -2.89 -9.08 -32.37
C GLN A 124 -3.68 -7.85 -31.94
N GLU A 125 -3.50 -6.74 -32.64
CA GLU A 125 -4.15 -5.46 -32.34
C GLU A 125 -5.69 -5.57 -32.35
N SER A 126 -6.24 -6.44 -33.20
CA SER A 126 -7.67 -6.76 -33.27
C SER A 126 -8.26 -7.35 -31.98
N PHE A 127 -7.42 -7.87 -31.08
CA PHE A 127 -7.84 -8.46 -29.80
C PHE A 127 -7.46 -7.62 -28.58
N LYS A 128 -7.14 -6.34 -28.76
CA LYS A 128 -6.71 -5.42 -27.69
C LYS A 128 -7.61 -5.49 -26.45
N ASP A 129 -8.93 -5.48 -26.62
CA ASP A 129 -9.89 -5.51 -25.50
C ASP A 129 -9.85 -6.83 -24.72
N LYS A 130 -9.72 -7.96 -25.42
CA LYS A 130 -9.59 -9.29 -24.77
C LYS A 130 -8.27 -9.40 -24.03
N PHE A 131 -7.18 -8.88 -24.62
CA PHE A 131 -5.87 -8.83 -23.95
C PHE A 131 -5.85 -7.92 -22.73
N ARG A 132 -6.58 -6.81 -22.73
CA ARG A 132 -6.76 -5.98 -21.54
C ARG A 132 -7.37 -6.77 -20.38
N ALA A 133 -8.41 -7.57 -20.64
CA ALA A 133 -9.02 -8.42 -19.62
C ALA A 133 -8.04 -9.49 -19.09
N ILE A 134 -7.22 -10.08 -19.97
CA ILE A 134 -6.19 -11.06 -19.59
C ILE A 134 -5.11 -10.42 -18.72
N ILE A 135 -4.55 -9.28 -19.15
CA ILE A 135 -3.47 -8.57 -18.44
C ILE A 135 -3.93 -8.12 -17.05
N ASN A 136 -5.19 -7.71 -16.89
CA ASN A 136 -5.75 -7.33 -15.59
C ASN A 136 -5.73 -8.46 -14.54
N THR A 137 -5.66 -9.73 -14.96
CA THR A 137 -5.55 -10.87 -14.05
C THR A 137 -4.12 -11.22 -13.63
N LEU A 138 -3.11 -10.59 -14.25
CA LEU A 138 -1.70 -10.87 -13.98
C LEU A 138 -1.20 -10.10 -12.75
N ASP A 139 -0.21 -10.69 -12.07
CA ASP A 139 0.53 -10.04 -10.99
C ASP A 139 1.74 -9.25 -11.51
N ALA A 140 2.33 -8.43 -10.63
CA ALA A 140 3.45 -7.57 -11.01
C ALA A 140 4.69 -8.36 -11.49
N GLU A 141 4.91 -9.58 -10.97
CA GLU A 141 6.05 -10.41 -11.39
C GLU A 141 5.85 -10.96 -12.81
N ALA A 142 4.62 -11.37 -13.16
CA ALA A 142 4.25 -11.79 -14.49
C ALA A 142 4.28 -10.61 -15.48
N CYS A 143 3.74 -9.45 -15.11
CA CYS A 143 3.78 -8.23 -15.92
C CYS A 143 5.22 -7.85 -16.29
N GLY A 144 6.12 -7.72 -15.31
CA GLY A 144 7.51 -7.36 -15.56
C GLY A 144 8.25 -8.40 -16.40
N TYR A 145 7.92 -9.69 -16.24
CA TYR A 145 8.51 -10.77 -17.02
C TYR A 145 8.11 -10.75 -18.51
N ILE A 146 6.87 -10.35 -18.82
CA ILE A 146 6.35 -10.22 -20.18
C ILE A 146 6.82 -8.90 -20.81
N ALA A 147 6.77 -7.78 -20.06
CA ALA A 147 7.21 -6.46 -20.52
C ALA A 147 8.66 -6.48 -21.03
N ALA A 148 9.55 -7.18 -20.31
CA ALA A 148 10.96 -7.32 -20.68
C ALA A 148 11.21 -8.13 -21.97
N ARG A 149 10.20 -8.85 -22.48
CA ARG A 149 10.34 -9.77 -23.63
C ARG A 149 9.39 -9.49 -24.79
N THR A 150 8.41 -8.60 -24.62
CA THR A 150 7.54 -8.17 -25.71
C THR A 150 8.25 -7.13 -26.57
N ALA A 151 8.15 -7.28 -27.89
CA ALA A 151 8.57 -6.28 -28.87
C ALA A 151 7.40 -5.39 -29.35
N SER A 152 6.15 -5.75 -29.02
CA SER A 152 4.96 -4.97 -29.40
C SER A 152 4.80 -3.74 -28.52
N PRO A 153 4.70 -2.52 -29.10
CA PRO A 153 4.52 -1.29 -28.33
C PRO A 153 3.15 -1.26 -27.63
N ASP A 154 2.08 -1.67 -28.30
CA ASP A 154 0.72 -1.63 -27.75
C ASP A 154 0.54 -2.61 -26.59
N LEU A 155 1.11 -3.82 -26.70
CA LEU A 155 1.10 -4.78 -25.60
C LEU A 155 1.93 -4.27 -24.41
N ARG A 156 3.05 -3.58 -24.68
CA ARG A 156 3.89 -2.98 -23.64
C ARG A 156 3.14 -1.86 -22.91
N GLU A 157 2.40 -1.02 -23.64
CA GLU A 157 1.55 0.03 -23.06
C GLU A 157 0.48 -0.56 -22.13
N LEU A 158 -0.22 -1.62 -22.56
CA LEU A 158 -1.22 -2.29 -21.71
C LEU A 158 -0.62 -2.87 -20.43
N ILE A 159 0.60 -3.43 -20.51
CA ILE A 159 1.30 -3.99 -19.35
C ILE A 159 1.76 -2.87 -18.41
N GLN A 160 2.32 -1.79 -18.94
CA GLN A 160 2.76 -0.64 -18.13
C GLN A 160 1.58 -0.01 -17.38
N LEU A 161 0.44 0.19 -18.06
CA LEU A 161 -0.77 0.71 -17.43
C LEU A 161 -1.24 -0.19 -16.28
N ARG A 162 -1.15 -1.52 -16.45
CA ARG A 162 -1.46 -2.46 -15.37
C ARG A 162 -0.42 -2.45 -14.24
N GLU A 163 0.87 -2.30 -14.55
CA GLU A 163 1.92 -2.15 -13.53
C GLU A 163 1.69 -0.88 -12.70
N GLU A 164 1.35 0.24 -13.35
CA GLU A 164 0.97 1.49 -12.69
C GLU A 164 -0.27 1.30 -11.82
N GLU A 165 -1.32 0.63 -12.30
CA GLU A 165 -2.51 0.29 -11.51
C GLU A 165 -2.18 -0.62 -10.31
N LEU A 166 -1.30 -1.61 -10.49
CA LEU A 166 -0.87 -2.51 -9.41
C LEU A 166 0.00 -1.77 -8.39
N GLU A 167 0.84 -0.85 -8.83
CA GLU A 167 1.60 0.04 -7.95
C GLU A 167 0.70 1.02 -7.22
N GLN A 168 -0.29 1.61 -7.88
CA GLN A 168 -1.29 2.48 -7.27
C GLN A 168 -2.14 1.69 -6.27
N SER A 169 -2.63 0.51 -6.64
CA SER A 169 -3.38 -0.38 -5.75
C SER A 169 -2.53 -0.89 -4.59
N ARG A 170 -1.22 -1.12 -4.78
CA ARG A 170 -0.29 -1.43 -3.68
C ARG A 170 -0.09 -0.21 -2.79
N LYS A 171 0.01 0.99 -3.37
CA LYS A 171 0.07 2.24 -2.62
C LYS A 171 -1.22 2.48 -1.83
N GLU A 172 -2.37 2.14 -2.38
CA GLU A 172 -3.68 2.23 -1.72
C GLU A 172 -3.85 1.15 -0.64
N ASN A 173 -3.47 -0.11 -0.90
CA ASN A 173 -3.63 -1.21 0.04
C ASN A 173 -2.63 -1.19 1.20
N TYR A 174 -1.38 -0.77 0.97
CA TYR A 174 -0.36 -0.66 2.02
C TYR A 174 -0.33 0.72 2.70
N TYR A 175 -0.67 1.80 1.99
CA TYR A 175 -0.53 3.18 2.47
C TYR A 175 -1.84 4.00 2.48
N ALA A 176 -2.99 3.43 2.09
CA ALA A 176 -4.30 4.10 2.10
C ALA A 176 -4.32 5.49 1.42
N ILE A 177 -3.51 5.67 0.37
CA ILE A 177 -3.44 6.94 -0.36
C ILE A 177 -4.60 6.99 -1.37
N LYS A 178 -5.78 7.45 -0.95
CA LYS A 178 -6.72 8.08 -1.89
C LYS A 178 -6.25 9.52 -2.12
N ARG A 179 -5.33 9.73 -3.06
CA ARG A 179 -4.99 11.09 -3.52
C ARG A 179 -6.03 11.51 -4.56
N GLU A 180 -7.16 12.03 -4.10
CA GLU A 180 -7.93 12.93 -4.95
C GLU A 180 -7.13 14.23 -5.06
N LEU A 181 -6.60 14.51 -6.25
CA LEU A 181 -5.95 15.79 -6.57
C LEU A 181 -7.03 16.87 -6.62
N TYR A 182 -7.47 17.34 -5.44
CA TYR A 182 -8.41 18.44 -5.35
C TYR A 182 -7.75 19.72 -5.89
N LYS A 183 -8.37 20.30 -6.92
CA LYS A 183 -7.83 21.41 -7.72
C LYS A 183 -7.80 22.75 -6.99
N ASN A 184 -8.21 22.85 -5.72
CA ASN A 184 -8.20 24.08 -4.92
C ASN A 184 -8.04 23.80 -3.42
N ASN A 185 -6.87 23.31 -2.98
CA ASN A 185 -6.58 23.16 -1.55
C ASN A 185 -6.38 24.55 -0.92
N LEU A 186 -7.40 25.05 -0.24
CA LEU A 186 -7.36 26.32 0.48
C LEU A 186 -6.52 26.20 1.76
N TYR A 187 -6.50 25.00 2.37
CA TYR A 187 -5.72 24.68 3.58
C TYR A 187 -5.06 23.29 3.46
N PRO A 188 -3.89 23.21 2.80
CA PRO A 188 -3.24 21.93 2.57
C PRO A 188 -2.60 21.35 3.83
N SER A 189 -2.80 20.05 4.03
CA SER A 189 -2.11 19.20 5.01
C SER A 189 -1.48 17.98 4.33
N ILE A 190 -0.74 17.16 5.08
CA ILE A 190 -0.21 15.88 4.58
C ILE A 190 -1.30 14.86 4.20
N PHE A 191 -2.55 15.10 4.61
CA PHE A 191 -3.73 14.26 4.35
C PHE A 191 -4.71 14.82 3.33
N GLY A 192 -4.46 16.00 2.76
CA GLY A 192 -5.40 16.69 1.87
C GLY A 192 -5.84 18.04 2.43
N ASP A 193 -6.99 18.55 1.98
CA ASP A 193 -7.52 19.82 2.50
C ASP A 193 -8.10 19.63 3.91
N LYS A 194 -7.61 20.45 4.84
CA LYS A 194 -7.95 20.34 6.26
C LYS A 194 -9.40 20.68 6.55
N ILE A 195 -10.02 21.58 5.79
CA ILE A 195 -11.44 21.94 5.96
C ILE A 195 -12.32 20.77 5.54
N GLU A 196 -12.00 20.15 4.40
CA GLU A 196 -12.74 18.99 3.92
C GLU A 196 -12.64 17.82 4.91
N LEU A 197 -11.45 17.58 5.47
CA LEU A 197 -11.25 16.58 6.51
C LEU A 197 -12.11 16.86 7.75
N PHE A 198 -12.18 18.10 8.22
CA PHE A 198 -13.03 18.46 9.37
C PHE A 198 -14.51 18.20 9.09
N VAL A 199 -15.01 18.59 7.92
CA VAL A 199 -16.41 18.35 7.54
C VAL A 199 -16.69 16.84 7.48
N GLN A 200 -15.82 16.07 6.81
CA GLN A 200 -15.95 14.62 6.73
C GLN A 200 -15.91 13.94 8.10
N ALA A 201 -15.05 14.41 9.01
CA ALA A 201 -14.97 13.89 10.37
C ALA A 201 -16.26 14.16 11.15
N ILE A 202 -16.82 15.38 11.09
CA ILE A 202 -18.09 15.73 11.75
C ILE A 202 -19.23 14.86 11.21
N ASP A 203 -19.39 14.81 9.89
CA ASP A 203 -20.43 14.01 9.24
C ASP A 203 -20.29 12.52 9.61
N SER A 204 -19.06 12.02 9.69
CA SER A 204 -18.76 10.64 10.06
C SER A 204 -19.08 10.34 11.53
N ILE A 205 -18.78 11.27 12.45
CA ILE A 205 -19.14 11.14 13.87
C ILE A 205 -20.66 11.08 14.04
N GLU A 206 -21.40 11.95 13.36
CA GLU A 206 -22.88 11.93 13.42
C GLU A 206 -23.44 10.63 12.82
N ALA A 207 -22.92 10.21 11.67
CA ALA A 207 -23.36 8.99 10.98
C ALA A 207 -23.09 7.72 11.79
N THR A 208 -22.06 7.69 12.65
CA THR A 208 -21.71 6.52 13.48
C THR A 208 -22.54 6.36 14.76
N SER A 209 -23.54 7.23 14.97
CA SER A 209 -24.48 7.14 16.09
C SER A 209 -25.18 5.77 16.15
N PRO A 210 -25.34 5.15 17.34
CA PRO A 210 -25.99 3.85 17.50
C PRO A 210 -27.36 3.73 16.82
N GLU A 211 -28.12 4.82 16.79
CA GLU A 211 -29.48 4.92 16.24
C GLU A 211 -29.55 4.67 14.73
N HIS A 212 -28.44 4.87 14.00
CA HIS A 212 -28.36 4.68 12.56
C HIS A 212 -28.07 3.23 12.13
N PHE A 213 -27.85 2.32 13.09
CA PHE A 213 -27.50 0.92 12.80
C PHE A 213 -28.55 -0.04 13.35
N THR A 214 -28.94 -1.00 12.53
CA THR A 214 -29.81 -2.12 12.96
C THR A 214 -29.16 -2.96 14.06
N GLU A 215 -27.83 -3.10 14.01
CA GLU A 215 -27.01 -3.74 15.03
C GLU A 215 -25.98 -2.74 15.58
N PRO A 216 -26.28 -2.02 16.68
CA PRO A 216 -25.38 -1.01 17.26
C PRO A 216 -24.02 -1.52 17.75
N TYR A 217 -23.86 -2.84 17.85
CA TYR A 217 -22.60 -3.51 18.21
C TYR A 217 -22.20 -4.54 17.13
N GLY A 218 -22.64 -4.32 15.89
CA GLY A 218 -22.30 -5.14 14.73
C GLY A 218 -21.05 -4.64 13.99
N ALA A 219 -20.49 -5.51 13.14
CA ALA A 219 -19.31 -5.23 12.34
C ALA A 219 -19.39 -3.94 11.49
N PRO A 220 -20.53 -3.56 10.89
CA PRO A 220 -20.63 -2.35 10.08
C PRO A 220 -20.34 -1.09 10.89
N ARG A 221 -20.93 -0.96 12.09
CA ARG A 221 -20.72 0.21 12.94
C ARG A 221 -19.29 0.27 13.46
N PHE A 222 -18.72 -0.87 13.88
CA PHE A 222 -17.31 -0.92 14.30
C PHE A 222 -16.36 -0.48 13.18
N SER A 223 -16.58 -0.95 11.95
CA SER A 223 -15.77 -0.52 10.80
C SER A 223 -15.89 0.98 10.58
N SER A 224 -17.11 1.53 10.60
CA SER A 224 -17.31 2.97 10.43
C SER A 224 -16.67 3.78 11.56
N LEU A 225 -16.76 3.34 12.82
CA LEU A 225 -16.10 4.01 13.95
C LEU A 225 -14.57 4.02 13.84
N LEU A 226 -13.98 2.93 13.33
CA LEU A 226 -12.54 2.86 13.08
C LEU A 226 -12.11 3.80 11.93
N GLU A 227 -12.92 3.91 10.88
CA GLU A 227 -12.74 4.89 9.82
C GLU A 227 -12.88 6.34 10.34
N THR A 228 -13.87 6.60 11.20
CA THR A 228 -14.04 7.89 11.87
C THR A 228 -12.82 8.24 12.73
N ALA A 229 -12.32 7.29 13.51
CA ALA A 229 -11.11 7.50 14.31
C ALA A 229 -9.89 7.82 13.44
N GLU A 230 -9.76 7.16 12.28
CA GLU A 230 -8.71 7.46 11.30
C GLU A 230 -8.88 8.88 10.71
N LEU A 231 -10.10 9.31 10.38
CA LEU A 231 -10.39 10.67 9.89
C LEU A 231 -10.07 11.75 10.94
N VAL A 232 -10.45 11.53 12.20
CA VAL A 232 -10.14 12.41 13.33
C VAL A 232 -8.61 12.54 13.53
N PHE A 233 -7.86 11.45 13.38
CA PHE A 233 -6.39 11.52 13.37
C PHE A 233 -5.86 12.36 12.20
N GLN A 234 -6.42 12.19 10.99
CA GLN A 234 -6.02 12.96 9.81
C GLN A 234 -6.31 14.47 9.96
N CYS A 235 -7.34 14.83 10.74
CA CYS A 235 -7.64 16.21 11.13
C CYS A 235 -6.58 16.86 12.02
N GLY A 236 -5.68 16.06 12.63
CA GLY A 236 -4.67 16.53 13.58
C GLY A 236 -5.09 16.38 15.03
N TRP A 237 -6.03 15.48 15.33
CA TRP A 237 -6.58 15.22 16.68
C TRP A 237 -6.20 13.82 17.18
N PRO A 238 -4.91 13.57 17.50
CA PRO A 238 -4.47 12.23 17.91
C PRO A 238 -5.01 11.80 19.27
N GLU A 239 -5.27 12.73 20.19
CA GLU A 239 -5.87 12.43 21.49
C GLU A 239 -7.33 12.01 21.35
N ASP A 240 -8.15 12.78 20.63
CA ASP A 240 -9.55 12.42 20.36
C ASP A 240 -9.67 11.14 19.54
N SER A 241 -8.79 10.93 18.56
CA SER A 241 -8.72 9.68 17.80
C SER A 241 -8.44 8.49 18.72
N LEU A 242 -7.50 8.64 19.66
CA LEU A 242 -7.19 7.60 20.64
C LEU A 242 -8.36 7.35 21.60
N ALA A 243 -9.05 8.40 22.04
CA ALA A 243 -10.25 8.28 22.88
C ALA A 243 -11.36 7.49 22.18
N ILE A 244 -11.66 7.80 20.91
CA ILE A 244 -12.62 7.03 20.11
C ILE A 244 -12.17 5.57 20.02
N LEU A 245 -10.88 5.31 19.73
CA LEU A 245 -10.38 3.93 19.64
C LEU A 245 -10.49 3.17 20.96
N LEU A 246 -10.33 3.82 22.10
CA LEU A 246 -10.53 3.21 23.42
C LEU A 246 -11.99 2.79 23.60
N ASP A 247 -12.93 3.70 23.37
CA ASP A 247 -14.37 3.42 23.50
C ASP A 247 -14.81 2.27 22.57
N VAL A 248 -14.35 2.32 21.31
CA VAL A 248 -14.61 1.27 20.31
C VAL A 248 -14.03 -0.07 20.76
N TYR A 249 -12.83 -0.06 21.34
CA TYR A 249 -12.17 -1.29 21.78
C TYR A 249 -12.82 -1.88 23.04
N GLU A 250 -13.25 -1.06 23.98
CA GLU A 250 -14.04 -1.50 25.13
C GLU A 250 -15.35 -2.16 24.69
N ASP A 251 -16.09 -1.52 23.79
CA ASP A 251 -17.31 -2.08 23.19
C ASP A 251 -17.02 -3.40 22.46
N TYR A 252 -15.93 -3.45 21.69
CA TYR A 252 -15.49 -4.65 20.99
C TYR A 252 -15.14 -5.80 21.95
N GLN A 253 -14.54 -5.51 23.12
CA GLN A 253 -14.23 -6.55 24.11
C GLN A 253 -15.45 -7.02 24.89
N GLN A 254 -16.32 -6.10 25.33
CA GLN A 254 -17.38 -6.39 26.31
C GLN A 254 -18.69 -6.85 25.66
N LYS A 255 -19.01 -6.35 24.46
CA LYS A 255 -20.33 -6.50 23.83
C LYS A 255 -20.31 -7.37 22.58
N ASN A 256 -19.24 -8.16 22.43
CA ASN A 256 -18.86 -8.82 21.18
C ASN A 256 -19.97 -9.77 20.68
N ARG A 257 -20.68 -9.34 19.63
CA ARG A 257 -21.65 -10.13 18.84
C ARG A 257 -21.12 -10.44 17.43
N LEU A 258 -19.81 -10.36 17.21
CA LEU A 258 -19.21 -10.75 15.93
C LEU A 258 -19.30 -12.28 15.80
N VAL A 259 -20.40 -12.75 15.22
CA VAL A 259 -20.69 -14.19 15.05
C VAL A 259 -19.75 -14.83 14.01
N LYS A 260 -19.17 -14.03 13.10
CA LYS A 260 -18.32 -14.50 12.00
C LYS A 260 -16.85 -14.17 12.26
N VAL A 261 -16.01 -15.21 12.19
CA VAL A 261 -14.53 -15.11 12.34
C VAL A 261 -13.91 -14.12 11.35
N LEU A 262 -14.45 -14.03 10.13
CA LEU A 262 -13.94 -13.10 9.10
C LEU A 262 -14.14 -11.62 9.47
N ASP A 263 -15.25 -11.30 10.15
CA ASP A 263 -15.54 -9.93 10.57
C ASP A 263 -14.59 -9.52 11.71
N ASP A 264 -14.33 -10.45 12.63
CA ASP A 264 -13.39 -10.26 13.74
C ASP A 264 -11.95 -10.01 13.24
N GLU A 265 -11.48 -10.81 12.28
CA GLU A 265 -10.17 -10.59 11.66
C GLU A 265 -10.05 -9.23 10.94
N ASN A 266 -11.13 -8.78 10.30
CA ASN A 266 -11.12 -7.51 9.58
C ASN A 266 -11.06 -6.33 10.56
N ILE A 267 -11.89 -6.35 11.60
CA ILE A 267 -11.88 -5.34 12.67
C ILE A 267 -10.51 -5.31 13.36
N TYR A 268 -9.93 -6.47 13.69
CA TYR A 268 -8.59 -6.56 14.25
C TYR A 268 -7.54 -5.89 13.35
N ARG A 269 -7.57 -6.17 12.04
CA ARG A 269 -6.64 -5.57 11.07
C ARG A 269 -6.80 -4.06 10.99
N GLN A 270 -8.02 -3.55 11.05
CA GLN A 270 -8.29 -2.12 11.05
C GLN A 270 -7.78 -1.45 12.33
N PHE A 271 -8.05 -2.02 13.51
CA PHE A 271 -7.45 -1.55 14.77
C PHE A 271 -5.92 -1.48 14.67
N HIS A 272 -5.28 -2.57 14.23
CA HIS A 272 -3.83 -2.60 14.04
C HIS A 272 -3.34 -1.48 13.11
N LYS A 273 -4.04 -1.26 11.98
CA LYS A 273 -3.70 -0.22 10.99
C LYS A 273 -3.77 1.20 11.56
N VAL A 274 -4.79 1.50 12.37
CA VAL A 274 -4.98 2.85 12.94
C VAL A 274 -4.09 3.05 14.16
N LEU A 275 -4.06 2.09 15.09
CA LEU A 275 -3.30 2.19 16.35
C LEU A 275 -1.78 2.34 16.10
N ARG A 276 -1.23 1.65 15.10
CA ARG A 276 0.21 1.78 14.75
C ARG A 276 0.59 3.20 14.30
N ARG A 277 -0.37 4.06 13.99
CA ARG A 277 -0.14 5.47 13.62
C ARG A 277 -0.41 6.40 14.79
N VAL A 278 -1.56 6.21 15.44
CA VAL A 278 -2.06 7.09 16.51
C VAL A 278 -1.20 6.98 17.77
N ILE A 279 -0.95 5.76 18.27
CA ILE A 279 -0.23 5.57 19.55
C ILE A 279 1.19 6.14 19.49
N PRO A 280 2.01 5.88 18.46
CA PRO A 280 3.34 6.46 18.40
C PRO A 280 3.33 7.99 18.33
N VAL A 281 2.44 8.61 17.54
CA VAL A 281 2.31 10.07 17.47
C VAL A 281 1.91 10.65 18.83
N TYR A 282 0.88 10.10 19.47
CA TYR A 282 0.45 10.50 20.81
C TYR A 282 1.59 10.38 21.83
N SER A 283 2.37 9.29 21.76
CA SER A 283 3.48 9.04 22.68
C SER A 283 4.64 10.01 22.47
N ILE A 284 4.87 10.49 21.24
CA ILE A 284 5.87 11.54 20.96
C ILE A 284 5.39 12.88 21.50
N LEU A 285 4.12 13.23 21.30
CA LEU A 285 3.58 14.52 21.73
C LEU A 285 3.55 14.69 23.25
N PHE A 286 3.21 13.62 23.98
CA PHE A 286 2.93 13.72 25.43
C PHE A 286 3.82 12.83 26.31
N GLY A 287 4.75 12.08 25.71
CA GLY A 287 5.56 11.07 26.41
C GLY A 287 7.04 11.36 26.49
N LEU A 288 7.53 12.50 25.97
CA LEU A 288 8.94 12.83 25.99
C LEU A 288 9.50 12.92 27.44
N PRO A 289 10.72 12.39 27.70
CA PRO A 289 11.63 11.70 26.77
C PRO A 289 11.42 10.17 26.66
N ASP A 290 10.38 9.60 27.27
CA ASP A 290 10.14 8.14 27.40
C ASP A 290 8.98 7.64 26.49
N CYS A 291 9.06 8.00 25.21
CA CYS A 291 8.00 7.77 24.23
C CYS A 291 7.73 6.27 24.00
N LEU A 292 8.78 5.44 23.98
CA LEU A 292 8.66 4.00 23.75
C LEU A 292 7.88 3.32 24.86
N ASN A 293 8.22 3.58 26.12
CA ASN A 293 7.54 2.93 27.24
C ASN A 293 6.10 3.43 27.35
N ARG A 294 5.84 4.73 27.08
CA ARG A 294 4.45 5.22 26.99
C ARG A 294 3.66 4.46 25.93
N ALA A 295 4.19 4.29 24.72
CA ALA A 295 3.51 3.55 23.66
C ALA A 295 3.24 2.09 24.08
N LYS A 296 4.24 1.41 24.64
CA LYS A 296 4.08 0.03 25.15
C LYS A 296 3.02 -0.06 26.24
N ASN A 297 3.00 0.89 27.18
CA ASN A 297 2.02 0.93 28.26
C ASN A 297 0.60 1.10 27.71
N ILE A 298 0.39 1.97 26.71
CA ILE A 298 -0.91 2.13 26.05
C ILE A 298 -1.34 0.81 25.41
N TYR A 299 -0.48 0.15 24.63
CA TYR A 299 -0.81 -1.16 24.06
C TYR A 299 -1.13 -2.21 25.13
N GLN A 300 -0.33 -2.29 26.20
CA GLN A 300 -0.51 -3.29 27.24
C GLN A 300 -1.77 -3.07 28.08
N GLN A 301 -2.08 -1.83 28.43
CA GLN A 301 -3.17 -1.50 29.34
C GLN A 301 -4.50 -1.32 28.60
N ALA A 302 -4.48 -0.59 27.49
CA ALA A 302 -5.68 -0.24 26.75
C ALA A 302 -6.01 -1.20 25.60
N PHE A 303 -5.01 -1.80 24.95
CA PHE A 303 -5.22 -2.68 23.79
C PHE A 303 -4.54 -4.05 23.90
N PRO A 304 -4.69 -4.80 25.02
CA PRO A 304 -3.87 -5.98 25.33
C PRO A 304 -3.92 -7.12 24.30
N ARG A 305 -5.00 -7.19 23.49
CA ARG A 305 -5.12 -8.21 22.44
C ARG A 305 -4.56 -7.77 21.09
N ILE A 306 -4.35 -6.47 20.87
CA ILE A 306 -3.80 -5.95 19.62
C ILE A 306 -2.27 -5.97 19.70
N LEU A 307 -1.64 -6.75 18.84
CA LEU A 307 -0.18 -6.77 18.75
C LEU A 307 0.31 -5.43 18.15
N PRO A 308 1.31 -4.77 18.76
CA PRO A 308 1.89 -3.56 18.20
C PRO A 308 2.76 -3.84 16.97
N ASP A 309 2.85 -2.85 16.07
CA ASP A 309 3.86 -2.88 15.00
C ASP A 309 5.25 -2.68 15.62
N SER A 310 6.04 -3.73 15.63
CA SER A 310 7.34 -3.74 16.29
C SER A 310 8.33 -2.75 15.68
N ALA A 311 8.24 -2.48 14.38
CA ALA A 311 9.14 -1.55 13.70
C ALA A 311 8.80 -0.10 14.07
N SER A 312 7.51 0.25 14.08
CA SER A 312 7.05 1.58 14.53
C SER A 312 7.42 1.85 16.00
N LEU A 313 7.33 0.85 16.88
CA LEU A 313 7.84 0.99 18.25
C LEU A 313 9.37 1.18 18.27
N GLN A 314 10.10 0.47 17.43
CA GLN A 314 11.55 0.59 17.39
C GLN A 314 12.01 1.97 16.89
N TYR A 315 11.24 2.61 16.00
CA TYR A 315 11.46 4.02 15.63
C TYR A 315 11.41 4.94 16.86
N LEU A 316 10.48 4.74 17.79
CA LEU A 316 10.44 5.52 19.04
C LEU A 316 11.73 5.35 19.86
N ALA A 317 12.27 4.14 19.95
CA ALA A 317 13.54 3.87 20.63
C ALA A 317 14.72 4.62 19.97
N VAL A 318 14.73 4.66 18.64
CA VAL A 318 15.71 5.43 17.87
C VAL A 318 15.57 6.92 18.19
N TYR A 319 14.34 7.42 18.22
CA TYR A 319 14.06 8.83 18.50
C TYR A 319 14.58 9.28 19.88
N GLU A 320 14.38 8.49 20.93
CA GLU A 320 14.93 8.77 22.26
C GLU A 320 16.46 8.95 22.22
N SER A 321 17.14 8.17 21.38
CA SER A 321 18.61 8.23 21.23
C SER A 321 19.05 9.43 20.39
N VAL A 322 18.28 9.76 19.36
CA VAL A 322 18.46 10.98 18.55
C VAL A 322 18.32 12.21 19.43
N LEU A 323 17.29 12.27 20.27
CA LEU A 323 17.08 13.37 21.21
C LEU A 323 18.20 13.46 22.24
N ALA A 324 18.63 12.33 22.80
CA ALA A 324 19.75 12.31 23.73
C ALA A 324 21.06 12.76 23.06
N GLY A 325 21.25 12.45 21.77
CA GLY A 325 22.35 12.94 20.95
C GLY A 325 22.29 14.44 20.69
N LEU A 326 21.13 14.96 20.26
CA LEU A 326 20.89 16.39 20.04
C LEU A 326 21.09 17.23 21.31
N ASN A 327 20.76 16.67 22.48
CA ASN A 327 20.95 17.32 23.78
C ASN A 327 22.33 17.04 24.41
N ALA A 328 23.27 16.43 23.68
CA ALA A 328 24.62 16.09 24.13
C ALA A 328 24.68 15.26 25.44
N VAL A 329 23.66 14.43 25.69
CA VAL A 329 23.59 13.53 26.85
C VAL A 329 24.40 12.25 26.61
N LEU A 330 24.43 11.76 25.38
CA LEU A 330 25.17 10.56 24.98
C LEU A 330 26.56 10.92 24.45
N GLN A 331 27.58 10.16 24.87
CA GLN A 331 28.95 10.31 24.34
C GLN A 331 29.08 9.79 22.90
N HIS A 332 28.38 8.69 22.58
CA HIS A 332 28.45 8.01 21.28
C HIS A 332 27.05 7.69 20.73
N PRO A 333 26.21 8.71 20.47
CA PRO A 333 24.82 8.52 20.04
C PRO A 333 24.67 7.72 18.73
N GLN A 334 25.62 7.84 17.79
CA GLN A 334 25.61 7.14 16.51
C GLN A 334 25.55 5.61 16.66
N TRP A 335 26.30 5.06 17.63
CA TRP A 335 26.38 3.62 17.83
C TRP A 335 25.12 3.07 18.49
N GLU A 336 24.55 3.83 19.43
CA GLU A 336 23.26 3.49 20.03
C GLU A 336 22.13 3.52 18.99
N ILE A 337 22.13 4.53 18.11
CA ILE A 337 21.19 4.63 16.99
C ILE A 337 21.34 3.43 16.05
N ILE A 338 22.55 3.02 15.67
CA ILE A 338 22.78 1.82 14.82
C ILE A 338 22.20 0.56 15.46
N ILE A 339 22.50 0.35 16.75
CA ILE A 339 22.03 -0.83 17.48
C ILE A 339 20.51 -0.86 17.53
N LYS A 340 19.88 0.28 17.84
CA LYS A 340 18.42 0.41 17.89
C LYS A 340 17.75 0.43 16.52
N ALA A 341 18.44 0.80 15.44
CA ALA A 341 17.91 0.75 14.09
C ALA A 341 18.00 -0.65 13.47
N SER A 342 18.92 -1.51 13.92
CA SER A 342 19.12 -2.87 13.37
C SER A 342 17.84 -3.72 13.31
N PRO A 343 16.95 -3.74 14.33
CA PRO A 343 15.71 -4.50 14.26
C PRO A 343 14.73 -3.97 13.20
N ILE A 344 14.75 -2.66 12.91
CA ILE A 344 13.91 -2.05 11.86
C ILE A 344 14.31 -2.66 10.51
N GLN A 345 15.61 -2.72 10.20
CA GLN A 345 16.10 -3.28 8.93
C GLN A 345 15.72 -4.76 8.74
N LYS A 346 15.72 -5.53 9.82
CA LYS A 346 15.31 -6.95 9.78
C LYS A 346 13.82 -7.11 9.45
N GLN A 347 12.99 -6.21 9.94
CA GLN A 347 11.54 -6.26 9.74
C GLN A 347 11.12 -5.59 8.43
N ARG A 348 11.89 -4.62 7.94
CA ARG A 348 11.61 -3.84 6.74
C ARG A 348 12.84 -3.79 5.81
N PRO A 349 13.23 -4.92 5.20
CA PRO A 349 14.46 -5.02 4.43
C PRO A 349 14.46 -4.19 3.14
N SER A 350 13.28 -3.78 2.67
CA SER A 350 13.11 -2.91 1.51
C SER A 350 13.34 -1.43 1.81
N GLU A 351 13.35 -1.04 3.09
CA GLU A 351 13.62 0.35 3.49
C GLU A 351 15.14 0.59 3.52
N PRO A 352 15.61 1.79 3.14
CA PRO A 352 17.00 2.15 3.33
C PRO A 352 17.31 2.19 4.84
N PRO A 353 18.44 1.63 5.29
CA PRO A 353 18.83 1.68 6.69
C PRO A 353 19.06 3.12 7.12
N LEU A 354 18.71 3.46 8.37
CA LEU A 354 18.91 4.81 8.91
C LEU A 354 20.41 5.15 8.98
N LEU A 355 21.23 4.24 9.49
CA LEU A 355 22.69 4.39 9.52
C LEU A 355 23.37 3.06 9.23
N LEU A 356 24.37 3.07 8.35
CA LEU A 356 25.28 1.95 8.16
C LEU A 356 26.47 2.05 9.11
N ALA A 357 27.06 0.92 9.48
CA ALA A 357 28.19 0.90 10.42
C ALA A 357 29.43 1.65 9.90
N ASN A 358 29.63 1.69 8.59
CA ASN A 358 30.71 2.44 7.94
C ASN A 358 30.44 3.95 7.83
N GLU A 359 29.21 4.40 8.12
CA GLU A 359 28.81 5.82 8.16
C GLU A 359 28.90 6.39 9.59
N ALA A 360 29.21 5.56 10.59
CA ALA A 360 29.20 5.94 12.01
C ALA A 360 30.25 6.99 12.38
N ASP A 361 31.38 7.04 11.67
CA ASP A 361 32.50 7.95 12.01
C ASP A 361 32.51 9.22 11.16
N SER A 362 31.91 9.19 9.97
CA SER A 362 31.98 10.28 8.98
C SER A 362 30.63 10.85 8.56
N GLY A 363 29.53 10.32 9.10
CA GLY A 363 28.18 10.64 8.65
C GLY A 363 27.85 10.04 7.29
N ILE A 364 26.78 10.55 6.67
CA ILE A 364 26.19 10.01 5.45
C ILE A 364 26.58 10.82 4.21
N SER A 365 26.65 10.16 3.05
CA SER A 365 26.88 10.82 1.78
C SER A 365 25.64 11.58 1.27
N PRO A 366 25.78 12.54 0.33
CA PRO A 366 24.64 13.24 -0.26
C PRO A 366 23.63 12.29 -0.93
N GLN A 367 24.09 11.21 -1.55
CA GLN A 367 23.20 10.20 -2.13
C GLN A 367 22.36 9.50 -1.05
N ARG A 368 22.99 9.14 0.07
CA ARG A 368 22.32 8.51 1.22
C ARG A 368 21.32 9.46 1.89
N TRP A 369 21.64 10.75 1.93
CA TRP A 369 20.72 11.78 2.37
C TRP A 369 19.45 11.82 1.51
N ILE A 370 19.59 11.79 0.17
CA ILE A 370 18.46 11.77 -0.77
C ILE A 370 17.60 10.51 -0.58
N GLU A 371 18.21 9.35 -0.36
CA GLU A 371 17.47 8.09 -0.10
C GLU A 371 16.61 8.18 1.16
N LEU A 372 17.16 8.74 2.25
CA LEU A 372 16.41 8.95 3.50
C LEU A 372 15.32 10.02 3.37
N GLN A 373 15.55 11.06 2.56
CA GLN A 373 14.49 12.01 2.20
C GLN A 373 13.35 11.35 1.41
N GLY A 374 13.66 10.45 0.48
CA GLY A 374 12.65 9.65 -0.21
C GLY A 374 11.82 8.80 0.75
N LEU A 375 12.45 8.23 1.79
CA LEU A 375 11.75 7.50 2.85
C LEU A 375 10.79 8.40 3.64
N ILE A 376 11.21 9.62 3.97
CA ILE A 376 10.36 10.63 4.63
C ILE A 376 9.12 10.94 3.78
N GLU A 377 9.31 11.23 2.49
CA GLU A 377 8.21 11.54 1.57
C GLU A 377 7.21 10.38 1.44
N GLN A 378 7.71 9.15 1.36
CA GLN A 378 6.89 7.93 1.29
C GLN A 378 6.06 7.71 2.58
N LYS A 379 6.63 8.02 3.74
CA LYS A 379 6.01 7.77 5.05
C LYS A 379 5.19 8.92 5.59
N MET A 380 5.33 10.13 5.04
CA MET A 380 4.79 11.37 5.61
C MET A 380 3.32 11.25 6.01
N ALA A 381 2.45 10.74 5.13
CA ALA A 381 1.04 10.54 5.43
C ALA A 381 0.75 9.18 6.12
N SER A 382 1.41 8.11 5.68
CA SER A 382 1.07 6.76 6.12
C SER A 382 1.56 6.45 7.54
N LEU A 383 2.76 6.89 7.90
CA LEU A 383 3.41 6.71 9.21
C LEU A 383 4.12 8.01 9.62
N PRO A 384 3.37 9.08 9.98
CA PRO A 384 3.93 10.42 10.20
C PRO A 384 5.01 10.46 11.30
N HIS A 385 4.87 9.63 12.34
CA HIS A 385 5.86 9.53 13.40
C HIS A 385 7.21 9.01 12.88
N GLU A 386 7.24 8.01 12.00
CA GLU A 386 8.50 7.49 11.46
C GLU A 386 9.17 8.48 10.50
N ALA A 387 8.35 9.21 9.72
CA ALA A 387 8.83 10.30 8.88
C ALA A 387 9.46 11.41 9.74
N PHE A 388 8.77 11.82 10.81
CA PHE A 388 9.29 12.79 11.77
C PHE A 388 10.60 12.34 12.43
N ILE A 389 10.68 11.10 12.89
CA ILE A 389 11.90 10.56 13.52
C ILE A 389 13.06 10.51 12.53
N THR A 390 12.76 10.23 11.25
CA THR A 390 13.78 10.27 10.19
C THR A 390 14.23 11.71 9.89
N LEU A 391 13.32 12.71 9.95
CA LEU A 391 13.68 14.13 9.86
C LEU A 391 14.61 14.56 11.01
N GLU A 392 14.25 14.20 12.24
CA GLU A 392 15.03 14.52 13.44
C GLU A 392 16.39 13.84 13.41
N TYR A 393 16.44 12.62 12.89
CA TYR A 393 17.68 11.90 12.68
C TYR A 393 18.59 12.58 11.64
N LEU A 394 18.05 13.01 10.50
CA LEU A 394 18.83 13.78 9.51
C LEU A 394 19.35 15.10 10.10
N ARG A 395 18.52 15.80 10.89
CA ARG A 395 18.93 17.01 11.63
C ARG A 395 20.07 16.71 12.59
N PHE A 396 19.98 15.61 13.35
CA PHE A 396 21.05 15.15 14.23
C PHE A 396 22.36 14.87 13.46
N LEU A 397 22.31 14.15 12.34
CA LEU A 397 23.51 13.85 11.54
C LEU A 397 24.17 15.12 11.00
N GLN A 398 23.36 16.06 10.50
CA GLN A 398 23.87 17.34 10.00
C GLN A 398 24.68 18.07 11.07
N LEU A 399 24.16 18.14 12.30
CA LEU A 399 24.82 18.83 13.41
C LEU A 399 26.01 18.06 13.96
N TYR A 400 25.87 16.75 14.13
CA TYR A 400 26.88 15.92 14.78
C TYR A 400 28.14 15.76 13.92
N PHE A 401 27.98 15.66 12.60
CA PHE A 401 29.09 15.52 11.65
C PHE A 401 29.45 16.80 10.90
N ASP A 402 28.77 17.92 11.18
CA ASP A 402 28.91 19.19 10.46
C ASP A 402 28.88 18.99 8.94
N LEU A 403 27.85 18.26 8.46
CA LEU A 403 27.74 17.91 7.06
C LEU A 403 27.52 19.18 6.22
N ASP A 404 28.28 19.31 5.13
CA ASP A 404 28.04 20.34 4.11
C ASP A 404 26.84 19.91 3.25
N ILE A 405 25.68 20.52 3.53
CA ILE A 405 24.42 20.17 2.90
C ILE A 405 24.03 21.24 1.90
N GLU A 406 23.74 20.81 0.67
CA GLU A 406 23.19 21.69 -0.35
C GLU A 406 21.90 22.35 0.14
N GLN A 407 21.76 23.65 -0.12
CA GLN A 407 20.59 24.44 0.27
C GLN A 407 19.26 23.76 -0.10
N GLN A 408 19.17 23.12 -1.27
CA GLN A 408 17.96 22.41 -1.71
C GLN A 408 17.57 21.25 -0.79
N LEU A 409 18.56 20.53 -0.24
CA LEU A 409 18.32 19.43 0.67
C LEU A 409 17.87 19.94 2.04
N ALA A 410 18.43 21.06 2.51
CA ALA A 410 17.97 21.73 3.73
C ALA A 410 16.52 22.26 3.59
N GLN A 411 16.18 22.84 2.43
CA GLN A 411 14.81 23.28 2.12
C GLN A 411 13.82 22.12 2.16
N ARG A 412 14.17 20.96 1.57
CA ARG A 412 13.34 19.74 1.65
C ARG A 412 13.13 19.28 3.08
N LEU A 413 14.17 19.34 3.92
CA LEU A 413 14.07 18.99 5.34
C LEU A 413 13.10 19.94 6.07
N MET A 414 13.26 21.26 5.88
CA MET A 414 12.36 22.28 6.46
C MET A 414 10.91 22.13 5.95
N ALA A 415 10.71 21.82 4.68
CA ALA A 415 9.39 21.56 4.12
C ALA A 415 8.68 20.39 4.80
N GLY A 416 9.42 19.35 5.20
CA GLY A 416 8.90 18.23 5.99
C GLY A 416 8.37 18.67 7.36
N TYR A 417 9.16 19.46 8.10
CA TYR A 417 8.72 20.04 9.39
C TYR A 417 7.51 20.95 9.24
N LEU A 418 7.49 21.83 8.22
CA LEU A 418 6.36 22.71 7.94
C LEU A 418 5.10 21.92 7.56
N ALA A 419 5.23 20.80 6.83
CA ALA A 419 4.11 19.95 6.48
C ALA A 419 3.49 19.27 7.72
N LEU A 420 4.33 18.76 8.62
CA LEU A 420 3.89 18.19 9.90
C LEU A 420 3.26 19.26 10.80
N TRP A 421 3.84 20.46 10.87
CA TRP A 421 3.28 21.57 11.63
C TRP A 421 1.92 22.05 11.08
N LYS A 422 1.74 22.10 9.75
CA LYS A 422 0.44 22.43 9.13
C LYS A 422 -0.64 21.38 9.43
N TRP A 423 -0.25 20.11 9.53
CA TRP A 423 -1.16 19.06 9.97
C TRP A 423 -1.49 19.21 11.46
N LEU A 424 -0.46 19.23 12.31
CA LEU A 424 -0.58 19.26 13.76
C LEU A 424 0.32 20.40 14.30
N PRO A 425 -0.23 21.58 14.59
CA PRO A 425 0.52 22.78 14.97
C PRO A 425 1.10 22.70 16.39
N SER A 426 2.21 21.97 16.54
CA SER A 426 2.91 21.74 17.81
C SER A 426 4.35 22.27 17.76
N SER A 427 4.86 22.69 18.91
CA SER A 427 6.27 23.10 19.10
C SER A 427 7.25 21.96 18.82
N LEU A 428 6.78 20.71 18.87
CA LEU A 428 7.55 19.54 18.45
C LEU A 428 8.09 19.67 17.02
N PHE A 429 7.28 20.19 16.09
CA PHE A 429 7.64 20.29 14.67
C PHE A 429 8.23 21.65 14.29
N MET A 430 8.00 22.69 15.10
CA MET A 430 8.56 24.01 14.87
C MET A 430 8.91 24.66 16.22
N ASN A 431 10.20 24.84 16.48
CA ASN A 431 10.72 25.45 17.70
C ASN A 431 11.98 26.29 17.41
N PRO A 432 12.43 27.14 18.35
CA PRO A 432 13.57 28.02 18.14
C PRO A 432 14.87 27.27 17.80
N TYR A 433 15.14 26.13 18.46
CA TYR A 433 16.35 25.34 18.21
C TYR A 433 16.41 24.81 16.78
N LEU A 434 15.27 24.37 16.23
CA LEU A 434 15.18 23.91 14.85
C LEU A 434 15.55 25.02 13.86
N LEU A 435 15.05 26.25 14.08
CA LEU A 435 15.34 27.38 13.21
C LEU A 435 16.78 27.88 13.38
N GLU A 436 17.33 27.84 14.60
CA GLU A 436 18.74 28.18 14.85
C GLU A 436 19.68 27.24 14.08
N GLN A 437 19.36 25.95 14.05
CA GLN A 437 20.18 24.91 13.42
C GLN A 437 20.05 24.89 11.90
N LEU A 438 18.82 24.89 11.36
CA LEU A 438 18.59 24.78 9.92
C LEU A 438 18.55 26.14 9.23
N GLY A 439 18.18 27.21 9.93
CA GLY A 439 18.03 28.55 9.39
C GLY A 439 19.22 29.05 8.57
N PRO A 440 20.47 28.92 9.04
CA PRO A 440 21.64 29.34 8.28
C PRO A 440 21.76 28.71 6.89
N LEU A 441 21.23 27.50 6.70
CA LEU A 441 21.26 26.76 5.43
C LEU A 441 20.12 27.16 4.48
N LEU A 442 19.10 27.88 4.98
CA LEU A 442 17.87 28.17 4.27
C LEU A 442 17.85 29.55 3.59
N PRO A 443 17.12 29.71 2.47
CA PRO A 443 16.89 31.01 1.88
C PRO A 443 16.10 31.94 2.82
N ALA A 444 16.23 33.25 2.61
CA ALA A 444 15.64 34.26 3.48
C ALA A 444 14.10 34.16 3.57
N SER A 445 13.44 33.73 2.50
CA SER A 445 11.97 33.57 2.46
C SER A 445 11.46 32.49 3.42
N GLU A 446 12.10 31.32 3.43
CA GLU A 446 11.70 30.20 4.30
C GLU A 446 12.04 30.47 5.75
N ARG A 447 13.21 31.09 6.00
CA ARG A 447 13.55 31.60 7.34
C ARG A 447 12.51 32.59 7.86
N ALA A 448 12.05 33.51 7.02
CA ALA A 448 11.04 34.48 7.41
C ALA A 448 9.67 33.83 7.72
N GLU A 449 9.29 32.77 6.99
CA GLU A 449 8.07 31.99 7.27
C GLU A 449 8.18 31.27 8.64
N ALA A 450 9.28 30.57 8.88
CA ALA A 450 9.52 29.88 10.14
C ALA A 450 9.62 30.87 11.32
N GLN A 451 10.34 31.98 11.16
CA GLN A 451 10.44 33.02 12.17
C GLN A 451 9.07 33.63 12.48
N LYS A 452 8.23 33.85 11.45
CA LYS A 452 6.86 34.31 11.65
C LYS A 452 6.07 33.31 12.50
N ILE A 453 6.16 32.00 12.24
CA ILE A 453 5.50 30.99 13.06
C ILE A 453 5.93 31.12 14.52
N LEU A 454 7.23 31.17 14.79
CA LEU A 454 7.77 31.27 16.15
C LEU A 454 7.33 32.55 16.85
N THR A 455 7.39 33.70 16.18
CA THR A 455 6.92 34.97 16.75
C THR A 455 5.45 34.91 17.13
N PHE A 456 4.59 34.29 16.31
CA PHE A 456 3.19 34.12 16.68
C PHE A 456 2.98 33.11 17.83
N LEU A 457 3.83 32.10 17.96
CA LEU A 457 3.79 31.16 19.09
C LEU A 457 4.22 31.83 20.40
N ASP A 458 5.14 32.80 20.34
CA ASP A 458 5.59 33.59 21.51
C ASP A 458 4.62 34.72 21.87
N ASP A 459 4.06 35.40 20.87
CA ASP A 459 3.20 36.59 21.05
C ASP A 459 1.81 36.25 21.61
N TYR A 460 1.35 35.02 21.41
CA TYR A 460 0.03 34.58 21.82
C TYR A 460 0.14 33.41 22.79
N ASP A 461 -0.44 33.54 23.98
CA ASP A 461 -0.74 32.43 24.86
C ASP A 461 -2.23 32.01 24.70
N LYS A 462 -2.66 30.94 25.41
CA LYS A 462 -4.05 30.44 25.34
C LYS A 462 -5.09 31.51 25.65
N GLN A 463 -4.77 32.43 26.57
CA GLN A 463 -5.68 33.51 26.96
C GLN A 463 -5.71 34.62 25.90
N GLY A 464 -4.55 34.98 25.36
CA GLY A 464 -4.36 35.95 24.29
C GLY A 464 -5.11 35.55 23.01
N LEU A 465 -4.98 34.30 22.57
CA LEU A 465 -5.73 33.80 21.41
C LEU A 465 -7.25 33.81 21.62
N ASN A 466 -7.72 33.37 22.79
CA ASN A 466 -9.14 33.41 23.12
C ASN A 466 -9.67 34.85 23.15
N ASN A 467 -8.90 35.78 23.73
CA ASN A 467 -9.24 37.19 23.72
C ASN A 467 -9.31 37.75 22.29
N GLU A 468 -8.36 37.41 21.41
CA GLU A 468 -8.41 37.81 20.01
C GLU A 468 -9.63 37.25 19.28
N LEU A 469 -9.99 36.00 19.55
CA LEU A 469 -11.15 35.35 18.95
C LEU A 469 -12.45 36.03 19.40
N CYS A 470 -12.57 36.38 20.68
CA CYS A 470 -13.74 37.06 21.24
C CYS A 470 -13.87 38.52 20.77
N PHE A 471 -12.77 39.29 20.78
CA PHE A 471 -12.81 40.73 20.54
C PHE A 471 -12.52 41.13 19.09
N ARG A 472 -11.80 40.31 18.32
CA ARG A 472 -11.38 40.60 16.93
C ARG A 472 -11.47 39.37 16.00
N PRO A 473 -12.65 38.70 15.89
CA PRO A 473 -12.81 37.48 15.07
C PRO A 473 -12.48 37.69 13.57
N GLU A 474 -12.65 38.91 13.06
CA GLU A 474 -12.34 39.26 11.66
C GLU A 474 -10.85 39.08 11.31
N LEU A 475 -9.94 39.07 12.31
CA LEU A 475 -8.52 38.81 12.08
C LEU A 475 -8.28 37.40 11.53
N PHE A 476 -9.06 36.43 11.98
CA PHE A 476 -8.95 35.03 11.56
C PHE A 476 -9.54 34.81 10.16
N ARG A 477 -10.36 35.71 9.65
CA ARG A 477 -10.90 35.62 8.27
C ARG A 477 -9.92 36.15 7.21
N LYS A 478 -8.94 36.97 7.60
CA LYS A 478 -7.96 37.55 6.67
C LYS A 478 -6.94 36.50 6.18
N LYS A 479 -6.76 36.43 4.86
CA LYS A 479 -5.79 35.51 4.21
C LYS A 479 -4.35 35.68 4.73
N ALA A 480 -3.97 36.90 5.14
CA ALA A 480 -2.63 37.22 5.67
C ALA A 480 -2.32 36.63 7.06
N LYS A 481 -3.33 36.14 7.78
CA LYS A 481 -3.23 35.59 9.14
C LYS A 481 -3.45 34.07 9.18
N SER A 482 -3.09 33.36 8.11
CA SER A 482 -3.17 31.89 8.04
C SER A 482 -2.47 31.20 9.22
N THR A 483 -1.27 31.66 9.59
CA THR A 483 -0.50 31.15 10.74
C THR A 483 -1.27 31.22 12.07
N LEU A 484 -1.99 32.31 12.31
CA LEU A 484 -2.78 32.49 13.54
C LEU A 484 -3.96 31.49 13.62
N ARG A 485 -4.55 31.16 12.47
CA ARG A 485 -5.60 30.11 12.40
C ARG A 485 -5.04 28.73 12.71
N GLU A 486 -3.87 28.39 12.19
CA GLU A 486 -3.23 27.11 12.50
C GLU A 486 -2.92 27.00 13.99
N ILE A 487 -2.39 28.06 14.62
CA ILE A 487 -2.15 28.05 16.07
C ILE A 487 -3.46 27.87 16.86
N LEU A 488 -4.53 28.56 16.45
CA LEU A 488 -5.85 28.36 17.06
C LEU A 488 -6.33 26.91 16.93
N ILE A 489 -6.12 26.27 15.78
CA ILE A 489 -6.43 24.85 15.58
C ILE A 489 -5.59 23.98 16.50
N GLY A 490 -4.28 24.26 16.63
CA GLY A 490 -3.37 23.57 17.55
C GLY A 490 -3.83 23.64 19.01
N GLN A 491 -4.38 24.78 19.42
CA GLN A 491 -4.98 24.95 20.74
C GLN A 491 -6.23 24.08 20.92
N PHE A 492 -7.13 24.04 19.93
CA PHE A 492 -8.31 23.19 19.97
C PHE A 492 -7.97 21.69 19.96
N SER A 493 -6.88 21.31 19.28
CA SER A 493 -6.42 19.91 19.21
C SER A 493 -5.65 19.44 20.44
N GLY A 494 -5.44 20.30 21.45
CA GLY A 494 -4.75 19.93 22.69
C GLY A 494 -3.23 19.74 22.56
N VAL A 495 -2.62 20.13 21.44
CA VAL A 495 -1.18 19.89 21.16
C VAL A 495 -0.29 21.11 21.40
N TRP A 496 -0.89 22.17 21.96
CA TRP A 496 -0.28 23.47 22.22
C TRP A 496 -0.37 23.86 23.69
#